data_AF-A0A7X8MVZ5-F1
#
_entry.id   AF-A0A7X8MVZ5-F1
#
_cell.length_a   1.000
_cell.length_b   1.000
_cell.length_c   1.000
_cell.angle_alpha   90.00
_cell.angle_beta   90.00
_cell.angle_gamma   90.00
#
_symmetry.space_group_name_H-M   'P 1'
#
loop_
_entity.id
_entity.type
_entity.pdbx_description
1 polymer ?
#
loop_
_entity_poly.entity_id
_entity_poly.type
_entity_poly.pdbx_seq_one_letter_code
_entity_poly.pdbx_strand_id
1 'polypeptide(L)'
;MAIPRTVGTAAGVAAVSLLVYSAVGALWGLLRPAYTGTFAEGGQVVIDSAAANVEFVSFGSFVAATGLLAVIVSLSTYLLSPATRGPGMLWWLMAVAVFSAFSFLQVGTVSAGLLHDIGDPHLLSEGDRLSMVPGLDPGVGWLVAPFLAALAYWCSALVTPETEPGQLPIQ
;
A
#
# COMPACT_ATOMS: atom_id res chain seq x y z
N MET A 1 6.64 -6.59 -34.13
CA MET A 1 5.36 -6.88 -33.42
C MET A 1 5.04 -5.66 -32.57
N ALA A 2 4.01 -4.88 -32.92
CA ALA A 2 3.67 -3.67 -32.17
C ALA A 2 2.79 -4.07 -30.96
N ILE A 3 3.15 -3.63 -29.75
CA ILE A 3 2.36 -3.88 -28.55
C ILE A 3 1.11 -2.99 -28.61
N PRO A 4 -0.11 -3.52 -28.39
CA PRO A 4 -1.32 -2.71 -28.33
C PRO A 4 -1.19 -1.62 -27.25
N ARG A 5 -1.61 -0.39 -27.56
CA ARG A 5 -1.46 0.76 -26.64
C ARG A 5 -2.11 0.52 -25.28
N THR A 6 -3.24 -0.18 -25.24
CA THR A 6 -3.96 -0.55 -24.02
C THR A 6 -3.15 -1.47 -23.11
N VAL A 7 -2.46 -2.46 -23.69
CA VAL A 7 -1.56 -3.37 -22.97
C VAL A 7 -0.36 -2.61 -22.43
N GLY A 8 0.21 -1.69 -23.23
CA GLY A 8 1.31 -0.82 -22.80
C GLY A 8 0.92 0.07 -21.62
N THR A 9 -0.27 0.68 -21.64
CA THR A 9 -0.77 1.47 -20.52
C THR A 9 -1.03 0.63 -19.28
N ALA A 10 -1.66 -0.53 -19.41
CA ALA A 10 -1.94 -1.42 -18.26
C ALA A 10 -0.65 -1.88 -17.57
N ALA A 11 0.38 -2.25 -18.35
CA ALA A 11 1.70 -2.60 -17.83
C ALA A 11 2.40 -1.39 -17.19
N GLY A 12 2.32 -0.21 -17.81
CA GLY A 12 2.87 1.02 -17.26
C GLY A 12 2.24 1.40 -15.91
N VAL A 13 0.92 1.30 -15.79
CA VAL A 13 0.19 1.52 -14.53
C VAL A 13 0.65 0.55 -13.45
N ALA A 14 0.79 -0.74 -13.79
CA ALA A 14 1.30 -1.73 -12.83
C ALA A 14 2.73 -1.41 -12.37
N ALA A 15 3.64 -1.11 -13.30
CA ALA A 15 5.03 -0.80 -12.98
C ALA A 15 5.16 0.47 -12.11
N VAL A 16 4.48 1.55 -12.48
CA VAL A 16 4.50 2.81 -11.73
C VAL A 16 3.87 2.62 -10.35
N SER A 17 2.75 1.90 -10.25
CA SER A 17 2.09 1.62 -8.96
C SER A 17 2.99 0.84 -8.03
N LEU A 18 3.62 -0.24 -8.51
CA LEU A 18 4.56 -1.03 -7.72
C LEU A 18 5.73 -0.18 -7.22
N LEU A 19 6.32 0.67 -8.06
CA LEU A 19 7.41 1.55 -7.68
C LEU A 19 7.00 2.56 -6.62
N VAL A 20 5.87 3.25 -6.82
CA VAL A 20 5.36 4.26 -5.89
C VAL A 20 5.00 3.63 -4.55
N TYR A 21 4.27 2.50 -4.55
CA TYR A 21 3.93 1.79 -3.32
C TYR A 21 5.16 1.28 -2.59
N SER A 22 6.17 0.80 -3.30
CA SER A 22 7.42 0.36 -2.68
C SER A 22 8.16 1.52 -2.03
N ALA A 23 8.25 2.67 -2.70
CA ALA A 23 8.92 3.86 -2.17
C ALA A 23 8.19 4.43 -0.93
N VAL A 24 6.87 4.54 -0.99
CA VAL A 24 6.06 5.00 0.16
C VAL A 24 6.06 3.95 1.27
N GLY A 25 6.03 2.66 0.93
CA GLY A 25 6.15 1.54 1.88
C GLY A 25 7.47 1.56 2.62
N ALA A 26 8.58 1.80 1.92
CA ALA A 26 9.90 1.98 2.53
C ALA A 26 9.86 3.11 3.57
N LEU A 27 9.37 4.30 3.17
CA LEU A 27 9.26 5.46 4.05
C LEU A 27 8.36 5.18 5.25
N TRP A 28 7.21 4.54 5.03
CA TRP A 28 6.28 4.16 6.08
C TRP A 28 6.90 3.17 7.06
N GLY A 29 7.68 2.20 6.59
CA GLY A 29 8.41 1.26 7.44
C GLY A 29 9.45 1.95 8.31
N LEU A 30 10.15 2.96 7.77
CA LEU A 30 11.12 3.75 8.54
C LEU A 30 10.47 4.61 9.64
N LEU A 31 9.23 5.03 9.42
CA LEU A 31 8.46 5.86 10.37
C LEU A 31 7.64 5.03 11.36
N ARG A 32 7.68 3.70 11.27
CA ARG A 32 6.84 2.81 12.07
C ARG A 32 7.32 2.80 13.53
N PRO A 33 6.45 3.09 14.52
CA PRO A 33 6.81 2.97 15.93
C PRO A 33 7.17 1.51 16.25
N ALA A 34 8.29 1.29 16.93
CA ALA A 34 8.70 -0.04 17.38
C ALA A 34 8.43 -0.21 18.89
N TYR A 35 8.18 -1.44 19.33
CA TYR A 35 8.09 -1.74 20.76
C TYR A 35 9.48 -1.60 21.38
N THR A 36 9.65 -0.70 22.35
CA THR A 36 10.85 -0.66 23.18
C THR A 36 10.62 -1.48 24.45
N GLY A 37 11.35 -2.59 24.60
CA GLY A 37 11.37 -3.40 25.82
C GLY A 37 12.76 -3.38 26.46
N THR A 38 12.82 -3.63 27.77
CA THR A 38 14.09 -3.88 28.48
C THR A 38 14.25 -5.37 28.73
N PHE A 39 15.42 -5.92 28.42
CA PHE A 39 15.77 -7.30 28.78
C PHE A 39 15.85 -7.42 30.31
N ALA A 40 14.98 -8.22 30.91
CA ALA A 40 14.92 -8.44 32.36
C ALA A 40 15.61 -9.76 32.75
N GLU A 41 16.01 -9.85 34.02
CA GLU A 41 16.64 -11.05 34.60
C GLU A 41 15.80 -12.31 34.31
N GLY A 42 16.47 -13.37 33.84
CA GLY A 42 15.82 -14.65 33.50
C GLY A 42 15.39 -14.81 32.04
N GLY A 43 15.82 -13.92 31.14
CA GLY A 43 15.57 -14.03 29.69
C GLY A 43 14.18 -13.61 29.24
N GLN A 44 13.48 -12.82 30.07
CA GLN A 44 12.16 -12.28 29.74
C GLN A 44 12.30 -10.84 29.22
N VAL A 45 11.58 -10.50 28.15
CA VAL A 45 11.49 -9.13 27.65
C VAL A 45 10.27 -8.46 28.29
N VAL A 46 10.50 -7.45 29.13
CA VAL A 46 9.41 -6.65 29.70
C VAL A 46 9.07 -5.55 28.69
N ILE A 47 7.92 -5.69 28.02
CA ILE A 47 7.40 -4.71 27.08
C ILE A 47 6.76 -3.57 27.87
N ASP A 48 7.14 -2.32 27.59
CA ASP A 48 6.53 -1.15 28.21
C ASP A 48 5.05 -1.04 27.80
N SER A 49 4.15 -1.11 28.79
CA SER A 49 2.69 -1.06 28.62
C SER A 49 2.17 0.23 27.94
N ALA A 50 3.00 1.28 27.83
CA ALA A 50 2.68 2.47 27.03
C ALA A 50 2.56 2.19 25.52
N ALA A 51 3.03 1.02 25.04
CA ALA A 51 3.02 0.64 23.64
C ALA A 51 1.76 -0.13 23.18
N ALA A 52 0.67 -0.13 23.97
CA ALA A 52 -0.58 -0.86 23.69
C ALA A 52 -1.28 -0.52 22.35
N ASN A 53 -0.84 0.51 21.62
CA ASN A 53 -1.45 0.97 20.37
C ASN A 53 -0.57 0.80 19.12
N VAL A 54 0.64 0.24 19.22
CA VAL A 54 1.59 0.18 18.08
C VAL A 54 1.04 -0.66 16.93
N GLU A 55 0.40 -1.81 17.22
CA GLU A 55 -0.22 -2.66 16.20
C GLU A 55 -1.41 -1.97 15.52
N PHE A 56 -2.25 -1.27 16.29
CA PHE A 56 -3.40 -0.54 15.76
C PHE A 56 -2.97 0.63 14.88
N VAL A 57 -1.97 1.41 15.30
CA VAL A 57 -1.41 2.52 14.51
C VAL A 57 -0.74 1.99 13.25
N SER A 58 -0.02 0.88 13.35
CA SER A 58 0.61 0.21 12.21
C SER A 58 -0.41 -0.30 11.20
N PHE A 59 -1.49 -0.92 11.66
CA PHE A 59 -2.60 -1.36 10.81
C PHE A 59 -3.32 -0.16 10.17
N GLY A 60 -3.70 0.83 10.98
CA GLY A 60 -4.45 2.00 10.51
C GLY A 60 -3.67 2.82 9.48
N SER A 61 -2.37 3.03 9.70
CA SER A 61 -1.50 3.72 8.74
C SER A 61 -1.26 2.91 7.47
N PHE A 62 -1.15 1.58 7.54
CA PHE A 62 -1.07 0.71 6.36
C PHE A 62 -2.34 0.85 5.49
N VAL A 63 -3.51 0.70 6.11
CA VAL A 63 -4.80 0.78 5.41
C VAL A 63 -5.02 2.17 4.81
N ALA A 64 -4.72 3.23 5.57
CA ALA A 64 -4.86 4.60 5.10
C ALA A 64 -3.93 4.91 3.93
N ALA A 65 -2.64 4.54 4.03
CA ALA A 65 -1.66 4.81 3.00
C ALA A 65 -1.94 4.04 1.70
N THR A 66 -2.13 2.72 1.80
CA THR A 66 -2.41 1.87 0.62
C THR A 66 -3.75 2.20 -0.04
N GLY A 67 -4.76 2.56 0.76
CA GLY A 67 -6.05 3.04 0.29
C GLY A 67 -5.96 4.37 -0.45
N LEU A 68 -5.26 5.35 0.11
CA LEU A 68 -5.07 6.66 -0.52
C LEU A 68 -4.31 6.53 -1.85
N LEU A 69 -3.22 5.76 -1.88
CA LEU A 69 -2.48 5.51 -3.11
C LEU A 69 -3.36 4.82 -4.17
N ALA A 70 -4.25 3.92 -3.76
CA ALA A 70 -5.14 3.21 -4.66
C ALA A 70 -6.14 4.17 -5.33
N VAL A 71 -6.68 5.11 -4.55
CA VAL A 71 -7.53 6.20 -5.07
C VAL A 71 -6.76 7.04 -6.08
N ILE A 72 -5.54 7.48 -5.73
CA ILE A 72 -4.71 8.32 -6.63
C ILE A 72 -4.45 7.60 -7.95
N VAL A 73 -3.95 6.36 -7.90
CA VAL A 73 -3.64 5.56 -9.11
C VAL A 73 -4.89 5.34 -9.96
N SER A 74 -6.01 5.00 -9.33
CA SER A 74 -7.28 4.74 -10.03
C SER A 74 -7.79 6.00 -10.73
N LEU A 75 -7.83 7.13 -10.02
CA LEU A 75 -8.23 8.43 -10.58
C LEU A 75 -7.29 8.89 -11.70
N SER A 76 -5.97 8.83 -11.48
CA SER A 76 -4.98 9.20 -12.49
C SER A 76 -5.13 8.34 -13.74
N THR A 77 -5.33 7.03 -13.60
CA THR A 77 -5.52 6.14 -14.75
C THR A 77 -6.82 6.49 -15.51
N TYR A 78 -7.91 6.72 -14.79
CA TYR A 78 -9.20 7.06 -15.38
C TYR A 78 -9.18 8.40 -16.14
N LEU A 79 -8.49 9.40 -15.60
CA LEU A 79 -8.38 10.74 -16.18
C LEU A 79 -7.38 10.79 -17.33
N LEU A 80 -6.20 10.18 -17.17
CA LEU A 80 -5.11 10.27 -18.14
C LEU A 80 -5.25 9.27 -19.30
N SER A 81 -6.05 8.21 -19.14
CA SER A 81 -6.22 7.19 -20.18
C SER A 81 -7.70 6.87 -20.50
N PRO A 82 -8.44 7.82 -21.12
CA PRO A 82 -9.82 7.60 -21.53
C PRO A 82 -10.01 6.39 -22.45
N ALA A 83 -9.04 6.13 -23.32
CA ALA A 83 -9.06 5.00 -24.27
C ALA A 83 -9.02 3.62 -23.61
N THR A 84 -8.71 3.55 -22.31
CA THR A 84 -8.65 2.30 -21.54
C THR A 84 -9.83 2.13 -20.59
N ARG A 85 -10.79 3.05 -20.59
CA ARG A 85 -11.95 2.98 -19.71
C ARG A 85 -12.80 1.76 -20.05
N GLY A 86 -13.14 1.00 -19.02
CA GLY A 86 -14.09 -0.11 -19.09
C GLY A 86 -14.00 -1.01 -17.86
N PRO A 87 -14.89 -2.00 -17.74
CA PRO A 87 -14.89 -2.93 -16.62
C PRO A 87 -13.60 -3.76 -16.52
N GLY A 88 -12.92 -4.02 -17.65
CA GLY A 88 -11.64 -4.72 -17.65
C GLY A 88 -10.52 -3.94 -16.94
N MET A 89 -10.44 -2.62 -17.15
CA MET A 89 -9.45 -1.78 -16.47
C MET A 89 -9.76 -1.62 -14.98
N LEU A 90 -11.04 -1.62 -14.59
CA LEU A 90 -11.42 -1.67 -13.17
C LEU A 90 -10.85 -2.92 -12.48
N TRP A 91 -11.11 -4.10 -13.04
CA TRP A 91 -10.58 -5.35 -12.48
C TRP A 91 -9.06 -5.38 -12.46
N TRP A 92 -8.42 -4.84 -13.50
CA TRP A 92 -6.98 -4.69 -13.56
C TRP A 92 -6.44 -3.79 -12.44
N LEU A 93 -7.05 -2.62 -12.21
CA LEU A 93 -6.66 -1.70 -11.15
C LEU A 93 -6.82 -2.32 -9.76
N MET A 94 -7.87 -3.11 -9.54
CA MET A 94 -8.02 -3.87 -8.29
C MET A 94 -6.87 -4.86 -8.10
N ALA A 95 -6.51 -5.63 -9.14
CA ALA A 95 -5.39 -6.56 -9.06
C ALA A 95 -4.06 -5.82 -8.81
N VAL A 96 -3.80 -4.74 -9.53
CA VAL A 96 -2.61 -3.89 -9.33
C VAL A 96 -2.56 -3.34 -7.91
N ALA A 97 -3.69 -2.91 -7.34
CA ALA A 97 -3.75 -2.42 -5.96
C ALA A 97 -3.38 -3.50 -4.94
N VAL A 98 -3.81 -4.75 -5.14
CA VAL A 98 -3.42 -5.88 -4.28
C VAL A 98 -1.91 -6.12 -4.33
N PHE A 99 -1.34 -6.27 -5.52
CA PHE A 99 0.11 -6.51 -5.67
C PHE A 99 0.96 -5.33 -5.20
N SER A 100 0.48 -4.10 -5.40
CA SER A 100 1.18 -2.90 -4.94
C SER A 100 1.12 -2.77 -3.41
N ALA A 101 -0.03 -3.05 -2.79
CA ALA A 101 -0.13 -3.12 -1.33
C ALA A 101 0.77 -4.23 -0.74
N PHE A 102 0.92 -5.35 -1.44
CA PHE A 102 1.86 -6.41 -1.05
C PHE A 102 3.30 -5.91 -1.10
N SER A 103 3.70 -5.25 -2.19
CA SER A 103 5.03 -4.65 -2.33
C SER A 103 5.30 -3.60 -1.23
N PHE A 104 4.31 -2.75 -0.94
CA PHE A 104 4.38 -1.76 0.14
C PHE A 104 4.69 -2.41 1.48
N LEU A 105 3.98 -3.49 1.83
CA LEU A 105 4.18 -4.19 3.10
C LEU A 105 5.58 -4.82 3.16
N GLN A 106 5.98 -5.57 2.13
CA GLN A 106 7.26 -6.27 2.14
C GLN A 106 8.44 -5.29 2.23
N VAL A 107 8.41 -4.22 1.42
CA VAL A 107 9.47 -3.21 1.43
C VAL A 107 9.47 -2.41 2.74
N GLY A 108 8.29 -2.10 3.29
CA GLY A 108 8.18 -1.45 4.60
C GLY A 108 8.68 -2.32 5.75
N THR A 109 8.43 -3.63 5.71
CA THR A 109 8.97 -4.56 6.72
C THR A 109 10.50 -4.63 6.64
N VAL A 110 11.07 -4.71 5.43
CA VAL A 110 12.52 -4.70 5.23
C VAL A 110 13.12 -3.38 5.73
N SER A 111 12.53 -2.23 5.40
CA SER A 111 13.05 -0.93 5.84
C SER A 111 12.94 -0.74 7.35
N ALA A 112 11.86 -1.21 7.97
CA ALA A 112 11.70 -1.19 9.42
C ALA A 112 12.76 -2.05 10.15
N GLY A 113 13.11 -3.21 9.57
CA GLY A 113 14.15 -4.11 10.09
C GLY A 113 15.57 -3.53 10.00
N LEU A 114 15.85 -2.70 9.00
CA LEU A 114 17.17 -2.05 8.85
C LEU A 114 17.44 -0.98 9.93
N LEU A 115 16.40 -0.36 10.51
CA LEU A 115 16.54 0.65 11.57
C LEU A 115 16.55 0.06 12.98
N HIS A 116 15.88 -1.07 13.18
CA HIS A 116 15.70 -1.70 14.48
C HIS A 116 16.42 -3.04 14.56
N ASP A 117 17.61 -3.11 13.96
CA ASP A 117 18.45 -4.31 13.98
C ASP A 117 18.72 -4.71 15.43
N ILE A 118 18.09 -5.81 15.83
CA ILE A 118 18.27 -6.43 17.13
C ILE A 118 19.61 -7.15 16.96
N GLY A 119 20.71 -6.48 17.30
CA GLY A 119 22.05 -7.05 17.20
C GLY A 119 22.12 -8.45 17.83
N ASP A 120 23.14 -9.22 17.45
CA ASP A 120 23.29 -10.65 17.76
C ASP A 120 22.76 -11.03 19.16
N PRO A 121 21.68 -11.84 19.27
CA PRO A 121 21.04 -12.16 20.54
C PRO A 121 21.98 -12.77 21.59
N HIS A 122 23.12 -13.31 21.15
CA HIS A 122 24.16 -13.91 21.98
C HIS A 122 25.12 -12.89 22.61
N LEU A 123 25.03 -11.60 22.24
CA LEU A 123 25.83 -10.50 22.77
C LEU A 123 25.05 -9.57 23.72
N LEU A 124 23.76 -9.83 23.91
CA LEU A 124 22.88 -9.01 24.74
C LEU A 124 23.14 -9.24 26.23
N SER A 125 23.31 -8.15 26.99
CA SER A 125 23.45 -8.18 28.45
C SER A 125 22.14 -7.74 29.12
N GLU A 126 21.92 -8.16 30.37
CA GLU A 126 20.76 -7.71 31.16
C GLU A 126 20.75 -6.17 31.26
N GLY A 127 19.60 -5.56 30.93
CA GLY A 127 19.45 -4.10 30.81
C GLY A 127 19.48 -3.54 29.38
N ASP A 128 19.79 -4.35 28.36
CA ASP A 128 19.75 -3.89 26.96
C ASP A 128 18.31 -3.61 26.48
N ARG A 129 18.17 -2.51 25.73
CA ARG A 129 16.91 -2.12 25.09
C ARG A 129 16.76 -2.85 23.77
N LEU A 130 15.72 -3.68 23.65
CA LEU A 130 15.35 -4.32 22.40
C LEU A 130 14.20 -3.55 21.75
N SER A 131 14.36 -3.26 20.47
CA SER A 131 13.33 -2.67 19.64
C SER A 131 12.84 -3.72 18.65
N MET A 132 11.62 -4.23 18.86
CA MET A 132 11.03 -5.23 17.97
C MET A 132 9.84 -4.62 17.24
N VAL A 133 9.87 -4.66 15.91
CA VAL A 133 8.71 -4.31 15.08
C VAL A 133 7.85 -5.56 14.92
N PRO A 134 6.59 -5.56 15.39
CA PRO A 134 5.71 -6.70 15.22
C PRO A 134 5.45 -6.98 13.75
N GLY A 135 5.39 -8.26 13.40
CA GLY A 135 4.80 -8.67 12.14
C GLY A 135 3.37 -8.15 12.05
N LEU A 136 3.05 -7.42 10.98
CA LEU A 136 1.67 -7.03 10.71
C LEU A 136 1.03 -8.12 9.87
N ASP A 137 -0.03 -8.75 10.38
CA ASP A 137 -0.96 -9.53 9.59
C ASP A 137 -2.19 -8.66 9.24
N PRO A 138 -2.29 -8.13 8.01
CA PRO A 138 -3.33 -7.17 7.68
C PRO A 138 -4.74 -7.78 7.65
N GLY A 139 -4.91 -9.11 7.57
CA GLY A 139 -6.22 -9.75 7.50
C GLY A 139 -7.15 -9.11 6.45
N VAL A 140 -8.28 -8.54 6.88
CA VAL A 140 -9.24 -7.87 5.99
C VAL A 140 -8.69 -6.56 5.39
N GLY A 141 -7.66 -5.96 5.99
CA GLY A 141 -7.00 -4.74 5.51
C GLY A 141 -6.45 -4.85 4.08
N TRP A 142 -6.12 -6.07 3.62
CA TRP A 142 -5.74 -6.35 2.23
C TRP A 142 -6.80 -5.93 1.20
N LEU A 143 -8.07 -5.91 1.60
CA LEU A 143 -9.19 -5.59 0.72
C LEU A 143 -9.45 -4.09 0.60
N VAL A 144 -8.85 -3.25 1.45
CA VAL A 144 -9.16 -1.82 1.46
C VAL A 144 -8.60 -1.11 0.22
N ALA A 145 -7.35 -1.40 -0.17
CA ALA A 145 -6.76 -0.85 -1.37
C ALA A 145 -7.54 -1.19 -2.65
N PRO A 146 -7.85 -2.47 -2.97
CA PRO A 146 -8.66 -2.79 -4.15
C PRO A 146 -10.10 -2.26 -4.05
N PHE A 147 -10.70 -2.22 -2.86
CA PHE A 147 -12.03 -1.63 -2.67
C PHE A 147 -12.04 -0.14 -3.00
N LEU A 148 -11.08 0.63 -2.47
CA LEU A 148 -10.99 2.07 -2.73
C LEU A 148 -10.57 2.38 -4.18
N ALA A 149 -9.73 1.55 -4.80
CA ALA A 149 -9.47 1.64 -6.24
C ALA A 149 -10.77 1.50 -7.05
N ALA A 150 -11.58 0.48 -6.75
CA ALA A 150 -12.84 0.22 -7.41
C ALA A 150 -13.85 1.34 -7.17
N LEU A 151 -13.98 1.81 -5.93
CA LEU A 151 -14.88 2.90 -5.56
C LEU A 151 -14.53 4.20 -6.30
N ALA A 152 -13.26 4.60 -6.29
CA ALA A 152 -12.79 5.80 -6.99
C ALA A 152 -13.05 5.70 -8.51
N TYR A 153 -12.83 4.52 -9.09
CA TYR A 153 -13.09 4.27 -10.51
C TYR A 153 -14.59 4.38 -10.82
N TRP A 154 -15.44 3.73 -10.04
CA TRP A 154 -16.90 3.75 -10.21
C TRP A 154 -17.47 5.15 -10.05
N CYS A 155 -17.06 5.90 -9.02
CA CYS A 155 -17.48 7.29 -8.86
C CYS A 155 -17.09 8.14 -10.07
N SER A 156 -15.90 7.93 -10.62
CA SER A 156 -15.45 8.64 -11.83
C SER A 156 -16.28 8.27 -13.06
N ALA A 157 -16.63 6.99 -13.19
CA ALA A 157 -17.51 6.50 -14.26
C ALA A 157 -18.90 7.15 -14.19
N LEU A 158 -19.48 7.28 -12.99
CA LEU A 158 -20.81 7.89 -12.79
C LEU A 158 -20.84 9.40 -13.06
N VAL A 159 -19.74 10.11 -12.76
CA VAL A 159 -19.66 11.58 -12.93
C VAL A 159 -19.29 11.96 -14.35
N THR A 160 -18.72 11.05 -15.14
CA THR A 160 -18.33 11.34 -16.53
C THR A 160 -19.56 11.34 -17.43
N PRO A 161 -19.94 12.47 -18.06
CA PRO A 161 -21.09 12.51 -18.94
C PRO A 161 -20.87 11.61 -20.17
N GLU A 162 -21.92 10.91 -20.59
CA GLU A 162 -21.91 10.21 -21.87
C GLU A 162 -21.79 11.24 -23.00
N THR A 163 -20.75 11.11 -23.82
CA THR A 163 -20.60 11.95 -25.01
C THR A 163 -21.46 11.32 -26.09
N GLU A 164 -22.66 11.87 -26.31
CA GLU A 164 -23.61 11.35 -27.29
C GLU A 164 -22.99 11.40 -28.70
N PRO A 165 -22.82 10.26 -29.41
CA PRO A 165 -22.24 10.26 -30.73
C PRO A 165 -23.27 10.78 -31.75
N GLY A 166 -23.15 12.05 -32.13
CA GLY A 166 -23.72 12.57 -33.37
C GLY A 166 -25.00 13.40 -33.24
N GLN A 167 -24.86 14.66 -32.82
CA GLN A 167 -25.63 15.72 -33.47
C GLN A 167 -24.83 16.18 -34.69
N LEU A 168 -25.07 15.53 -35.84
CA LEU A 168 -24.75 16.16 -37.12
C LEU A 168 -25.65 17.40 -37.26
N PRO A 169 -25.11 18.58 -37.58
CA PRO A 169 -25.94 19.75 -37.83
C PRO A 169 -26.88 19.41 -39.00
N ILE A 170 -28.18 19.47 -38.74
CA ILE A 170 -29.21 19.42 -39.77
C ILE A 170 -28.97 20.66 -40.65
N GLN A 171 -28.46 20.44 -41.85
CA GLN A 171 -28.32 21.45 -42.89
C GLN A 171 -29.69 21.78 -43.49
#